data_AF-A0A8T7EPD7-F1
#
_entry.id   AF-A0A8T7EPD7-F1
#
_cell.length_a   1.000
_cell.length_b   1.000
_cell.length_c   1.000
_cell.angle_alpha   90.00
_cell.angle_beta   90.00
_cell.angle_gamma   90.00
#
_symmetry.space_group_name_H-M   'P 1'
#
loop_
_entity.id
_entity.type
_entity.pdbx_description
1 polymer ?
#
loop_
_entity_poly.entity_id
_entity_poly.type
_entity_poly.pdbx_seq_one_letter_code
_entity_poly.pdbx_strand_id
1 'polypeptide(L)'
;MLAAAYNAIKSANGNTVVISGAPSPTGFWGGQCQAAGCDDNIFISQMRNAGAANYMDCVGIHYNEGILPPTARSGDPRGNSGHYTRYYGTMVDLYAGTFPSKPLCFTELGYLSPEGFGPLPGGFAWAADTSAQEQAQWLGDAVRPHGRVGVCAC
;
A
#
# COMPACT_ATOMS: atom_id res chain seq x y z
N MET A 1 -0.59 19.07 -8.83
CA MET A 1 -1.86 18.97 -8.07
C MET A 1 -1.63 18.96 -6.56
N LEU A 2 -0.83 18.05 -6.00
CA LEU A 2 -0.62 17.94 -4.54
C LEU A 2 -0.25 19.27 -3.85
N ALA A 3 0.76 20.00 -4.34
CA ALA A 3 1.18 21.27 -3.72
C ALA A 3 0.08 22.33 -3.70
N ALA A 4 -0.66 22.48 -4.79
CA ALA A 4 -1.77 23.42 -4.88
C ALA A 4 -2.90 23.05 -3.90
N ALA A 5 -3.26 21.77 -3.84
CA ALA A 5 -4.29 21.26 -2.94
C ALA A 5 -3.87 21.43 -1.47
N TYR A 6 -2.65 21.05 -1.11
CA TYR A 6 -2.14 21.18 0.26
C TYR A 6 -2.22 22.62 0.76
N ASN A 7 -1.70 23.58 -0.02
CA ASN A 7 -1.70 24.99 0.38
C ASN A 7 -3.12 25.54 0.53
N ALA A 8 -4.03 25.20 -0.39
CA ALA A 8 -5.43 25.60 -0.29
C ALA A 8 -6.12 25.01 0.95
N ILE A 9 -5.92 23.72 1.20
CA ILE A 9 -6.48 23.01 2.37
C ILE A 9 -5.95 23.63 3.66
N LYS A 10 -4.63 23.80 3.80
CA LYS A 10 -4.02 24.33 5.02
C LYS A 10 -4.36 25.79 5.27
N SER A 11 -4.56 26.58 4.22
CA SER A 11 -5.05 27.96 4.34
C SER A 11 -6.50 28.02 4.83
N ALA A 12 -7.34 27.04 4.47
CA ALA A 12 -8.73 26.99 4.90
C ALA A 12 -8.88 26.40 6.31
N ASN A 13 -8.13 25.32 6.60
CA ASN A 13 -8.09 24.68 7.90
C ASN A 13 -6.75 23.94 8.11
N GLY A 14 -5.90 24.49 8.98
CA GLY A 14 -4.60 23.90 9.30
C GLY A 14 -4.68 22.50 9.93
N ASN A 15 -5.82 22.16 10.55
CA ASN A 15 -6.04 20.87 11.23
C ASN A 15 -6.44 19.74 10.27
N THR A 16 -6.78 20.04 9.02
CA THR A 16 -7.13 19.00 8.04
C THR A 16 -5.88 18.22 7.64
N VAL A 17 -5.90 16.90 7.82
CA VAL A 17 -4.83 16.00 7.38
C VAL A 17 -4.86 15.85 5.87
N VAL A 18 -3.71 16.03 5.22
CA VAL A 18 -3.52 15.79 3.79
C VAL A 18 -2.68 14.54 3.61
N ILE A 19 -3.33 13.48 3.15
CA ILE A 19 -2.69 12.23 2.75
C ILE A 19 -2.31 12.35 1.27
N SER A 20 -1.13 11.89 0.88
CA SER A 20 -0.79 11.79 -0.55
C SER A 20 -1.71 10.83 -1.29
N GLY A 21 -1.56 10.75 -2.62
CA GLY A 21 -2.10 9.62 -3.35
C GLY A 21 -1.54 8.29 -2.80
N ALA A 22 -2.37 7.25 -2.88
CA ALA A 22 -2.05 5.88 -2.49
C ALA A 22 -2.19 4.98 -3.73
N PRO A 23 -1.08 4.69 -4.42
CA PRO A 23 -1.10 3.82 -5.58
C PRO A 23 -1.68 2.43 -5.24
N SER A 24 -2.48 1.88 -6.15
CA SER A 24 -2.98 0.52 -6.01
C SER A 24 -1.87 -0.47 -6.36
N PRO A 25 -1.53 -1.42 -5.47
CA PRO A 25 -0.47 -2.36 -5.73
C PRO A 25 -0.95 -3.40 -6.76
N THR A 26 -0.16 -3.59 -7.83
CA THR A 26 -0.53 -4.51 -8.92
C THR A 26 0.54 -5.55 -9.21
N GLY A 27 1.81 -5.14 -9.16
CA GLY A 27 2.94 -5.91 -9.68
C GLY A 27 2.83 -6.22 -11.18
N PHE A 28 1.96 -5.52 -11.90
CA PHE A 28 1.65 -5.77 -13.29
C PHE A 28 2.71 -5.19 -14.23
N TRP A 29 3.34 -4.07 -13.86
CA TRP A 29 4.17 -3.29 -14.79
C TRP A 29 5.63 -3.73 -14.89
N GLY A 30 6.04 -4.76 -14.13
CA GLY A 30 7.35 -5.40 -14.28
C GLY A 30 8.53 -4.49 -13.94
N GLY A 31 8.35 -3.55 -13.03
CA GLY A 31 9.32 -2.55 -12.60
C GLY A 31 9.41 -1.34 -13.53
N GLN A 32 8.40 -1.07 -14.36
CA GLN A 32 8.43 -0.03 -15.39
C GLN A 32 7.20 0.88 -15.36
N CYS A 33 7.29 1.98 -16.11
CA CYS A 33 6.16 2.80 -16.50
C CYS A 33 5.79 2.53 -17.96
N GLN A 34 4.50 2.44 -18.24
CA GLN A 34 3.92 2.34 -19.57
C GLN A 34 2.81 3.39 -19.74
N ALA A 35 2.20 3.46 -20.92
CA ALA A 35 1.18 4.46 -21.24
C ALA A 35 -0.05 4.39 -20.31
N ALA A 36 -0.39 3.19 -19.84
CA ALA A 36 -1.59 2.95 -19.02
C ALA A 36 -1.31 2.86 -17.51
N GLY A 37 -0.06 2.95 -17.07
CA GLY A 37 0.28 2.91 -15.65
C GLY A 37 1.75 2.64 -15.35
N CYS A 38 2.08 2.62 -14.07
CA CYS A 38 3.43 2.40 -13.55
C CYS A 38 3.37 1.56 -12.28
N ASP A 39 4.46 0.88 -11.96
CA ASP A 39 4.65 0.39 -10.60
C ASP A 39 4.85 1.55 -9.62
N ASP A 40 4.31 1.37 -8.42
CA ASP A 40 4.22 2.42 -7.41
C ASP A 40 5.58 2.99 -7.03
N ASN A 41 6.64 2.16 -6.99
CA ASN A 41 7.99 2.55 -6.63
C ASN A 41 8.51 3.71 -7.52
N ILE A 42 8.15 3.71 -8.80
CA ILE A 42 8.51 4.78 -9.73
C ILE A 42 7.73 6.03 -9.38
N PHE A 43 6.41 5.92 -9.22
CA PHE A 43 5.55 7.05 -8.87
C PHE A 43 5.99 7.73 -7.57
N ILE A 44 6.21 6.98 -6.49
CA ILE A 44 6.63 7.52 -5.19
C ILE A 44 8.04 8.11 -5.22
N SER A 45 8.95 7.52 -6.02
CA SER A 45 10.29 8.09 -6.19
C SER A 45 10.26 9.43 -6.92
N GLN A 46 9.40 9.57 -7.94
CA GLN A 46 9.19 10.83 -8.66
C GLN A 46 8.56 11.88 -7.72
N MET A 47 7.57 11.49 -6.92
CA MET A 47 7.00 12.36 -5.89
C MET A 47 8.06 12.87 -4.92
N ARG A 48 8.91 11.97 -4.40
CA ARG A 48 10.02 12.34 -3.51
C ARG A 48 10.96 13.33 -4.18
N ASN A 49 11.40 13.03 -5.40
CA ASN A 49 12.33 13.89 -6.15
C ASN A 49 11.73 15.27 -6.46
N ALA A 50 10.41 15.35 -6.62
CA ALA A 50 9.69 16.61 -6.81
C ALA A 50 9.41 17.40 -5.50
N GLY A 51 9.88 16.91 -4.35
CA GLY A 51 9.71 17.59 -3.06
C GLY A 51 8.32 17.42 -2.44
N ALA A 52 7.58 16.36 -2.78
CA ALA A 52 6.23 16.12 -2.28
C ALA A 52 6.11 16.06 -0.74
N ALA A 53 7.21 15.74 -0.03
CA ALA A 53 7.25 15.77 1.42
C ALA A 53 6.87 17.13 2.04
N ASN A 54 6.96 18.23 1.29
CA ASN A 54 6.55 19.55 1.78
C ASN A 54 5.03 19.78 1.69
N TYR A 55 4.28 18.88 1.05
CA TYR A 55 2.89 19.10 0.66
C TYR A 55 1.96 17.93 1.03
N MET A 56 2.32 17.19 2.08
CA MET A 56 1.51 16.12 2.66
C MET A 56 1.86 15.96 4.13
N ASP A 57 0.91 15.52 4.94
CA ASP A 57 1.12 15.21 6.35
C ASP A 57 1.54 13.74 6.53
N CYS A 58 1.02 12.84 5.68
CA CYS A 58 1.44 11.44 5.60
C CYS A 58 1.40 10.90 4.17
N VAL A 59 2.14 9.82 3.95
CA VAL A 59 2.16 9.09 2.67
C VAL A 59 1.01 8.10 2.66
N GLY A 60 0.09 8.26 1.71
CA GLY A 60 -0.97 7.29 1.45
C GLY A 60 -0.38 5.99 0.89
N ILE A 61 -0.77 4.86 1.47
CA ILE A 61 -0.34 3.53 1.05
C ILE A 61 -1.52 2.56 0.99
N HIS A 62 -1.46 1.62 0.05
CA HIS A 62 -2.40 0.51 -0.06
C HIS A 62 -1.69 -0.82 0.12
N TYR A 63 -2.35 -1.75 0.81
CA TYR A 63 -2.01 -3.17 0.79
C TYR A 63 -3.30 -3.98 0.73
N ASN A 64 -3.78 -4.25 -0.49
CA ASN A 64 -5.06 -4.91 -0.74
C ASN A 64 -4.90 -6.19 -1.60
N GLU A 65 -3.68 -6.71 -1.70
CA GLU A 65 -3.32 -7.90 -2.48
C GLU A 65 -2.81 -9.08 -1.63
N GLY A 66 -3.14 -9.07 -0.34
CA GLY A 66 -2.60 -10.00 0.65
C GLY A 66 -3.21 -11.41 0.57
N ILE A 67 -2.33 -12.41 0.48
CA ILE A 67 -2.62 -13.86 0.53
C ILE A 67 -1.62 -14.63 1.40
N LEU A 68 -0.85 -13.92 2.22
CA LEU A 68 0.21 -14.44 3.08
C LEU A 68 0.22 -13.66 4.39
N PRO A 69 0.73 -14.21 5.51
CA PRO A 69 0.84 -13.46 6.75
C PRO A 69 1.71 -12.19 6.59
N PRO A 70 1.45 -11.10 7.35
CA PRO A 70 2.19 -9.84 7.22
C PRO A 70 3.70 -9.95 7.53
N THR A 71 4.11 -11.04 8.18
CA THR A 71 5.50 -11.37 8.47
C THR A 71 6.21 -12.11 7.32
N ALA A 72 5.46 -12.64 6.35
CA ALA A 72 6.04 -13.27 5.18
C ALA A 72 6.87 -12.27 4.38
N ARG A 73 7.97 -12.76 3.81
CA ARG A 73 8.86 -12.00 2.91
C ARG A 73 9.20 -12.79 1.65
N SER A 74 8.66 -14.00 1.52
CA SER A 74 8.82 -14.93 0.41
C SER A 74 7.62 -15.90 0.38
N GLY A 75 7.50 -16.69 -0.70
CA GLY A 75 6.52 -17.77 -0.79
C GLY A 75 5.20 -17.40 -1.48
N ASP A 76 5.12 -16.22 -2.11
CA ASP A 76 3.96 -15.87 -2.93
C ASP A 76 3.88 -16.79 -4.17
N PRO A 77 2.72 -17.42 -4.44
CA PRO A 77 2.58 -18.39 -5.52
C PRO A 77 2.46 -17.74 -6.92
N ARG A 78 2.30 -16.42 -7.01
CA ARG A 78 2.15 -15.72 -8.29
C ARG A 78 3.47 -15.71 -9.06
N GLY A 79 3.40 -15.68 -10.39
CA GLY A 79 4.57 -15.72 -11.29
C GLY A 79 5.56 -14.55 -11.16
N ASN A 80 5.30 -13.58 -10.30
CA ASN A 80 6.16 -12.45 -9.97
C ASN A 80 6.38 -12.32 -8.45
N SER A 81 6.62 -13.45 -7.78
CA SER A 81 6.76 -13.55 -6.32
C SER A 81 7.87 -12.68 -5.69
N GLY A 82 8.79 -12.15 -6.49
CA GLY A 82 9.80 -11.18 -6.06
C GLY A 82 9.32 -9.72 -5.99
N HIS A 83 8.09 -9.42 -6.40
CA HIS A 83 7.57 -8.06 -6.41
C HIS A 83 7.30 -7.53 -4.99
N TYR A 84 7.73 -6.30 -4.69
CA TYR A 84 7.73 -5.75 -3.33
C TYR A 84 6.33 -5.59 -2.72
N THR A 85 5.27 -5.52 -3.54
CA THR A 85 3.89 -5.43 -3.05
C THR A 85 3.29 -6.76 -2.62
N ARG A 86 3.93 -7.89 -2.98
CA ARG A 86 3.45 -9.24 -2.62
C ARG A 86 3.50 -9.51 -1.13
N TYR A 87 4.31 -8.74 -0.40
CA TYR A 87 4.46 -8.87 1.04
C TYR A 87 4.26 -7.53 1.73
N TYR A 88 3.44 -7.54 2.77
CA TYR A 88 3.14 -6.36 3.60
C TYR A 88 4.41 -5.63 4.04
N GLY A 89 5.34 -6.37 4.64
CA GLY A 89 6.57 -5.78 5.18
C GLY A 89 7.47 -5.16 4.10
N THR A 90 7.63 -5.78 2.93
CA THR A 90 8.50 -5.22 1.88
C THR A 90 7.90 -3.97 1.25
N MET A 91 6.57 -3.91 1.13
CA MET A 91 5.87 -2.72 0.67
C MET A 91 6.04 -1.58 1.68
N VAL A 92 5.76 -1.83 2.97
CA VAL A 92 5.93 -0.84 4.04
C VAL A 92 7.35 -0.30 4.09
N ASP A 93 8.35 -1.18 4.03
CA ASP A 93 9.77 -0.80 4.07
C ASP A 93 10.15 0.11 2.88
N LEU A 94 9.62 -0.18 1.69
CA LEU A 94 9.87 0.64 0.49
C LEU A 94 9.32 2.06 0.65
N TYR A 95 8.06 2.19 1.07
CA TYR A 95 7.43 3.50 1.25
C TYR A 95 8.09 4.29 2.40
N ALA A 96 8.36 3.63 3.53
CA ALA A 96 9.07 4.24 4.66
C ALA A 96 10.48 4.71 4.26
N GLY A 97 11.22 3.90 3.50
CA GLY A 97 12.55 4.28 2.99
C GLY A 97 12.50 5.40 1.96
N THR A 98 11.41 5.53 1.21
CA THR A 98 11.24 6.61 0.22
C THR A 98 10.93 7.94 0.90
N PHE A 99 10.13 7.93 1.97
CA PHE A 99 9.72 9.13 2.71
C PHE A 99 10.02 9.01 4.21
N PRO A 100 11.29 9.00 4.62
CA PRO A 100 11.69 8.71 6.00
C PRO A 100 11.23 9.76 7.03
N SER A 101 10.87 10.96 6.58
CA SER A 101 10.37 12.06 7.42
C SER A 101 8.84 12.13 7.51
N LYS A 102 8.13 11.17 6.92
CA LYS A 102 6.66 11.16 6.90
C LYS A 102 6.11 9.85 7.46
N PRO A 103 5.06 9.92 8.30
CA PRO A 103 4.31 8.72 8.66
C PRO A 103 3.64 8.14 7.41
N LEU A 104 3.35 6.84 7.49
CA LEU A 104 2.56 6.13 6.48
C LEU A 104 1.10 6.06 6.96
N CYS A 105 0.16 6.30 6.06
CA CYS A 105 -1.27 6.22 6.27
C CYS A 105 -1.85 5.15 5.35
N PHE A 106 -2.35 4.05 5.92
CA PHE A 106 -3.10 3.07 5.14
C PHE A 106 -4.46 3.67 4.78
N THR A 107 -4.71 3.85 3.48
CA THR A 107 -6.03 4.23 2.97
C THR A 107 -6.81 3.02 2.45
N GLU A 108 -6.12 1.91 2.20
CA GLU A 108 -6.70 0.57 2.02
C GLU A 108 -5.75 -0.49 2.59
N LEU A 109 -6.31 -1.42 3.37
CA LEU A 109 -5.61 -2.59 3.90
C LEU A 109 -6.54 -3.79 3.86
N GLY A 110 -6.09 -4.90 3.28
CA GLY A 110 -6.93 -6.08 3.12
C GLY A 110 -6.18 -7.33 2.70
N TYR A 111 -6.76 -8.45 3.13
CA TYR A 111 -6.49 -9.81 2.68
C TYR A 111 -7.80 -10.35 2.11
N LEU A 112 -7.75 -10.99 0.95
CA LEU A 112 -8.95 -11.44 0.25
C LEU A 112 -9.17 -12.94 0.48
N SER A 113 -10.41 -13.35 0.73
CA SER A 113 -10.82 -14.76 0.83
C SER A 113 -12.14 -14.96 0.08
N PRO A 114 -12.29 -16.03 -0.71
CA PRO A 114 -13.58 -16.45 -1.28
C PRO A 114 -14.46 -17.22 -0.29
N GLU A 115 -13.94 -17.63 0.86
CA GLU A 115 -14.61 -18.59 1.72
C GLU A 115 -15.95 -18.03 2.23
N GLY A 116 -17.02 -18.82 2.10
CA GLY A 116 -18.39 -18.38 2.40
C GLY A 116 -19.09 -17.63 1.25
N PHE A 117 -18.41 -17.42 0.12
CA PHE A 117 -18.96 -16.80 -1.09
C PHE A 117 -18.82 -17.71 -2.32
N GLY A 118 -19.26 -17.21 -3.48
CA GLY A 118 -19.06 -17.85 -4.78
C GLY A 118 -17.61 -17.70 -5.29
N PRO A 119 -17.31 -18.23 -6.49
CA PRO A 119 -15.97 -18.13 -7.06
C PRO A 119 -15.59 -16.66 -7.28
N LEU A 120 -14.32 -16.34 -7.06
CA LEU A 120 -13.78 -15.01 -7.32
C LEU A 120 -13.82 -14.69 -8.82
N PRO A 121 -14.07 -13.43 -9.21
CA PRO A 121 -13.85 -12.99 -10.58
C PRO A 121 -12.40 -13.28 -11.00
N GLY A 122 -12.16 -13.53 -12.29
CA GLY A 122 -10.85 -13.99 -12.78
C GLY A 122 -9.67 -13.09 -12.38
N GLY A 123 -9.86 -11.77 -12.30
CA GLY A 123 -8.82 -10.83 -11.85
C GLY A 123 -8.41 -10.96 -10.37
N PHE A 124 -9.20 -11.69 -9.57
CA PHE A 124 -8.96 -11.95 -8.15
C PHE A 124 -8.66 -13.42 -7.85
N ALA A 125 -8.54 -14.27 -8.87
CA ALA A 125 -8.31 -15.71 -8.70
C ALA A 125 -7.03 -16.05 -7.91
N TRP A 126 -6.08 -15.11 -7.82
CA TRP A 126 -4.88 -15.23 -6.99
C TRP A 126 -5.16 -15.39 -5.49
N ALA A 127 -6.36 -15.03 -5.01
CA ALA A 127 -6.77 -15.18 -3.62
C ALA A 127 -7.62 -16.43 -3.35
N ALA A 128 -7.78 -17.32 -4.34
CA ALA A 128 -8.72 -18.44 -4.25
C ALA A 128 -8.43 -19.40 -3.08
N ASP A 129 -7.17 -19.48 -2.65
CA ASP A 129 -6.73 -20.44 -1.63
C ASP A 129 -6.60 -19.83 -0.23
N THR A 130 -7.03 -18.58 -0.02
CA THR A 130 -7.02 -17.95 1.32
C THR A 130 -8.33 -18.24 2.05
N SER A 131 -8.24 -18.85 3.23
CA SER A 131 -9.39 -19.08 4.12
C SER A 131 -9.85 -17.81 4.83
N ALA A 132 -11.09 -17.79 5.33
CA ALA A 132 -11.63 -16.72 6.15
C ALA A 132 -10.86 -16.60 7.49
N GLN A 133 -10.37 -17.73 8.02
CA GLN A 133 -9.54 -17.75 9.22
C GLN A 133 -8.19 -17.07 8.99
N GLU A 134 -7.51 -17.39 7.90
CA GLU A 134 -6.24 -16.76 7.51
C GLU A 134 -6.44 -15.26 7.28
N GLN A 135 -7.47 -14.89 6.53
CA GLN A 135 -7.83 -13.50 6.26
C GLN A 135 -8.01 -12.70 7.57
N ALA A 136 -8.78 -13.23 8.51
CA ALA A 136 -9.03 -12.59 9.80
C ALA A 136 -7.75 -12.48 10.64
N GLN A 137 -6.95 -13.55 10.69
CA GLN A 137 -5.69 -13.57 11.43
C GLN A 137 -4.70 -12.57 10.85
N TRP A 138 -4.46 -12.59 9.55
CA TRP A 138 -3.46 -11.74 8.92
C TRP A 138 -3.83 -10.26 8.91
N LEU A 139 -5.12 -9.94 8.76
CA LEU A 139 -5.59 -8.56 8.92
C LEU A 139 -5.40 -8.08 10.36
N GLY A 140 -5.80 -8.90 11.34
CA GLY A 140 -5.59 -8.62 12.75
C GLY A 140 -4.12 -8.43 13.10
N ASP A 141 -3.24 -9.25 12.52
CA ASP A 141 -1.80 -9.12 12.69
C ASP A 141 -1.27 -7.81 12.07
N ALA A 142 -1.70 -7.46 10.86
CA ALA A 142 -1.22 -6.29 10.12
C ALA A 142 -1.57 -4.94 10.79
N VAL A 143 -2.75 -4.84 11.42
CA VAL A 143 -3.19 -3.60 12.10
C VAL A 143 -2.62 -3.46 13.51
N ARG A 144 -2.01 -4.52 14.07
CA ARG A 144 -1.36 -4.42 15.37
C ARG A 144 -0.07 -3.60 15.25
N PRO A 145 0.29 -2.79 16.26
CA PRO A 145 1.52 -2.02 16.25
C PRO A 145 2.75 -2.94 16.19
N HIS A 146 3.28 -3.17 14.98
CA HIS A 146 4.60 -3.74 14.81
C HIS A 146 5.61 -2.61 14.98
N GLY A 147 6.06 -2.41 16.21
CA GLY A 147 6.94 -1.32 16.60
C GLY A 147 8.14 -1.19 15.66
N ARG A 148 8.17 -0.09 14.89
CA ARG A 148 9.36 0.64 14.41
C ARG A 148 9.05 1.70 13.35
N VAL A 149 7.86 1.68 12.74
CA VAL A 149 7.44 2.72 11.78
C VAL A 149 6.20 3.41 12.34
N GLY A 150 6.18 4.74 12.34
CA GLY A 150 4.99 5.52 12.65
C GLY A 150 3.91 5.28 11.60
N VAL A 151 3.16 4.20 11.77
CA VAL A 151 2.00 3.85 10.95
C VAL A 151 0.78 4.39 11.67
N CYS A 152 0.12 5.37 11.07
CA CYS A 152 -1.19 5.82 11.51
C CYS A 152 -2.23 4.98 10.75
N ALA A 153 -2.97 4.14 11.46
CA ALA A 153 -4.25 3.66 10.96
C ALA A 153 -5.27 4.80 11.12
N CYS A 154 -5.96 5.17 10.05
CA CYS A 154 -7.06 6.14 10.11
C CYS A 154 -8.27 5.56 10.85
#